data_AF-A0A932MNI7-F1
#
_entry.id   AF-A0A932MNI7-F1
#
_cell.length_a   1.000
_cell.length_b   1.000
_cell.length_c   1.000
_cell.angle_alpha   90.00
_cell.angle_beta   90.00
_cell.angle_gamma   90.00
#
_symmetry.space_group_name_H-M   'P 1'
#
loop_
_entity.id
_entity.type
_entity.pdbx_description
1 polymer ?
#
loop_
_entity_poly.entity_id
_entity_poly.type
_entity_poly.pdbx_seq_one_letter_code
_entity_poly.pdbx_strand_id
1 'polypeptide(L)'
;MPHPLRLACLLALSLALAPFPVLAGPAAPPAPPGNQPPAEKPEDARKRAEEERRAREAQAKEIRKKLDTLRGLIKETNADLQLRTAGSDIFERKRVLENQLRDYIALLSLTDQALAEAERLAHEVEALRRAAGAGPRDAQRLQLVNFLEARRREYMLFATR
;
A
#
# COMPACT_ATOMS: atom_id res chain seq x y z
N MET A 1 -1.02 37.76 -2.60
CA MET A 1 -0.16 36.79 -3.31
C MET A 1 -0.98 35.56 -3.70
N PRO A 2 -1.52 35.48 -4.93
CA PRO A 2 -2.19 34.27 -5.41
C PRO A 2 -1.43 33.56 -6.56
N HIS A 3 -1.20 32.27 -6.33
CA HIS A 3 -1.14 31.10 -7.23
C HIS A 3 -0.41 31.13 -8.60
N PRO A 4 0.73 30.42 -8.73
CA PRO A 4 1.37 30.11 -10.01
C PRO A 4 0.90 28.77 -10.61
N LEU A 5 -0.40 28.42 -10.52
CA LEU A 5 -0.93 27.12 -10.99
C LEU A 5 -1.93 27.22 -12.16
N ARG A 6 -2.00 28.37 -12.84
CA ARG A 6 -2.89 28.56 -13.99
C ARG A 6 -2.21 28.70 -15.35
N LEU A 7 -0.90 28.53 -15.44
CA LEU A 7 -0.15 28.63 -16.71
C LEU A 7 0.18 27.27 -17.37
N ALA A 8 -0.01 26.14 -16.69
CA ALA A 8 0.30 24.82 -17.25
C ALA A 8 -0.83 24.23 -18.13
N CYS A 9 -2.06 24.77 -18.07
CA CYS A 9 -3.20 24.22 -18.82
C CYS A 9 -3.35 24.71 -20.26
N LEU A 10 -2.51 25.64 -20.74
CA LEU A 10 -2.64 26.19 -22.10
C LEU A 10 -1.62 25.63 -23.11
N LEU A 11 -0.74 24.71 -22.71
CA LEU A 11 0.26 24.09 -23.60
C LEU A 11 -0.12 22.67 -24.07
N ALA A 12 -1.23 22.12 -23.59
CA ALA A 12 -1.71 20.78 -23.99
C ALA A 12 -2.77 20.80 -25.11
N LEU A 13 -3.13 21.97 -25.64
CA LEU A 13 -4.23 22.13 -26.60
C LEU A 13 -3.79 22.48 -28.03
N SER A 14 -2.51 22.29 -28.39
CA SER A 14 -1.97 22.69 -29.70
C SER A 14 -1.37 21.56 -30.55
N LEU A 15 -1.50 20.29 -30.16
CA LEU A 15 -1.02 19.14 -30.96
C LEU A 15 -2.13 18.26 -31.54
N ALA A 16 -3.35 18.80 -31.60
CA ALA A 16 -4.50 18.18 -32.28
C ALA A 16 -4.82 18.92 -33.58
N LEU A 17 -3.87 19.03 -34.52
CA LEU A 17 -4.18 19.25 -35.95
C LEU A 17 -2.91 19.10 -36.81
N ALA A 18 -2.66 17.90 -37.34
CA ALA A 18 -1.87 17.72 -38.56
C ALA A 18 -2.28 16.41 -39.24
N PRO A 19 -2.72 16.42 -40.52
CA PRO A 19 -3.05 15.23 -41.26
C PRO A 19 -1.88 14.77 -42.18
N PHE A 20 -1.80 13.44 -42.38
CA PHE A 20 -1.04 12.67 -43.40
C PHE A 20 0.50 12.53 -43.26
N PRO A 21 1.15 11.51 -43.89
CA PRO A 21 0.64 10.38 -44.69
C PRO A 21 1.13 8.98 -44.23
N VAL A 22 0.52 7.96 -44.85
CA VAL A 22 0.92 6.55 -44.89
C VAL A 22 2.35 6.42 -45.43
N LEU A 23 3.21 5.68 -44.71
CA LEU A 23 4.45 5.15 -45.26
C LEU A 23 4.57 3.67 -44.91
N ALA A 24 4.45 2.84 -45.94
CA ALA A 24 4.78 1.42 -45.89
C ALA A 24 6.29 1.25 -45.70
N GLY A 25 6.69 0.37 -44.79
CA GLY A 25 8.06 -0.08 -44.53
C GLY A 25 8.04 -1.47 -43.89
N PRO A 26 9.07 -2.30 -44.13
CA PRO A 26 8.91 -3.73 -44.39
C PRO A 26 8.74 -4.60 -43.14
N ALA A 27 8.19 -5.79 -43.37
CA ALA A 27 7.90 -6.83 -42.37
C ALA A 27 9.11 -7.12 -41.46
N ALA A 28 8.92 -6.88 -40.15
CA ALA A 28 9.84 -7.36 -39.12
C ALA A 28 9.65 -8.87 -38.91
N PRO A 29 10.72 -9.66 -38.76
CA PRO A 29 10.63 -11.10 -38.51
C PRO A 29 9.99 -11.39 -37.14
N PRO A 30 9.33 -12.55 -36.97
CA PRO A 30 8.66 -12.90 -35.72
C PRO A 30 9.68 -13.04 -34.58
N ALA A 31 9.38 -12.37 -33.46
CA ALA A 31 10.13 -12.50 -32.21
C ALA A 31 10.04 -13.94 -31.66
N PRO A 32 11.12 -14.47 -31.04
CA PRO A 32 11.12 -15.81 -30.46
C PRO A 32 10.11 -15.93 -29.30
N PRO A 33 9.60 -17.14 -29.01
CA PRO A 33 8.61 -17.37 -27.96
C PRO A 33 9.24 -17.13 -26.58
N GLY A 34 9.04 -15.91 -26.06
CA GLY A 34 9.44 -15.54 -24.70
C GLY A 34 8.53 -16.20 -23.67
N ASN A 35 9.15 -16.95 -22.77
CA ASN A 35 8.66 -17.42 -21.47
C ASN A 35 7.44 -16.66 -20.94
N GLN A 36 6.27 -17.28 -21.04
CA GLN A 36 5.16 -16.97 -20.14
C GLN A 36 5.60 -17.41 -18.73
N PRO A 37 5.54 -16.55 -17.69
CA PRO A 37 5.66 -17.05 -16.33
C PRO A 37 4.56 -18.10 -16.11
N PRO A 38 4.88 -19.26 -15.51
CA PRO A 38 3.94 -20.35 -15.39
C PRO A 38 2.68 -19.86 -14.67
N ALA A 39 1.51 -20.14 -15.26
CA ALA A 39 0.23 -19.87 -14.63
C ALA A 39 0.20 -20.60 -13.29
N GLU A 40 0.25 -19.84 -12.20
CA GLU A 40 0.17 -20.39 -10.86
C GLU A 40 -1.15 -21.16 -10.71
N LYS A 41 -1.04 -22.39 -10.20
CA LYS A 41 -2.22 -23.19 -9.95
C LYS A 41 -3.08 -22.46 -8.91
N PRO A 42 -4.41 -22.42 -9.09
CA PRO A 42 -5.32 -21.68 -8.20
C PRO A 42 -5.25 -22.14 -6.74
N GLU A 43 -4.75 -23.35 -6.47
CA GLU A 43 -4.51 -23.83 -5.11
C GLU A 43 -3.30 -23.17 -4.43
N ASP A 44 -2.24 -22.88 -5.18
CA ASP A 44 -1.02 -22.28 -4.63
C ASP A 44 -1.23 -20.79 -4.32
N ALA A 45 -2.02 -20.09 -5.15
CA ALA A 45 -2.42 -18.72 -4.90
C ALA A 45 -3.30 -18.57 -3.63
N ARG A 46 -4.18 -19.55 -3.38
CA ARG A 46 -5.03 -19.56 -2.17
C ARG A 46 -4.21 -19.80 -0.90
N LYS A 47 -3.27 -20.74 -0.93
CA LYS A 47 -2.38 -21.03 0.20
C LYS A 47 -1.55 -19.81 0.60
N ARG A 48 -0.94 -19.13 -0.38
CA ARG A 48 -0.17 -17.90 -0.12
C ARG A 48 -1.03 -16.78 0.45
N ALA A 49 -2.24 -16.59 -0.07
CA ALA A 49 -3.17 -15.58 0.45
C ALA A 49 -3.58 -15.88 1.91
N GLU A 50 -3.71 -17.15 2.28
CA GLU A 50 -4.02 -17.57 3.65
C GLU A 50 -2.82 -17.42 4.59
N GLU A 51 -1.62 -17.77 4.14
CA GLU A 51 -0.37 -17.55 4.88
C GLU A 51 -0.12 -16.05 5.15
N GLU A 52 -0.32 -15.21 4.14
CA GLU A 52 -0.23 -13.76 4.31
C GLU A 52 -1.27 -13.23 5.31
N ARG A 53 -2.51 -13.76 5.31
CA ARG A 53 -3.52 -13.39 6.32
C ARG A 53 -3.07 -13.80 7.73
N ARG A 54 -2.53 -15.00 7.90
CA ARG A 54 -2.03 -15.47 9.20
C ARG A 54 -0.84 -14.65 9.70
N ALA A 55 0.09 -14.30 8.80
CA ALA A 55 1.22 -13.44 9.12
C ALA A 55 0.76 -12.04 9.59
N ARG A 56 -0.25 -11.45 8.95
CA ARG A 56 -0.86 -10.16 9.33
C ARG A 56 -1.50 -10.22 10.71
N GLU A 57 -2.32 -11.24 10.97
CA GLU A 57 -2.94 -11.40 12.28
C GLU A 57 -1.90 -11.59 13.39
N ALA A 58 -0.81 -12.30 13.11
CA ALA A 58 0.28 -12.46 14.05
C ALA A 58 0.96 -11.12 14.37
N GLN A 59 1.28 -10.30 13.35
CA GLN A 59 1.89 -8.98 13.55
C GLN A 59 0.99 -8.02 14.30
N ALA A 60 -0.30 -7.95 13.95
CA ALA A 60 -1.25 -7.11 14.67
C ALA A 60 -1.37 -7.54 16.15
N LYS A 61 -1.37 -8.86 16.42
CA LYS A 61 -1.34 -9.39 17.80
C LYS A 61 -0.05 -9.03 18.53
N GLU A 62 1.10 -9.08 17.86
CA GLU A 62 2.39 -8.67 18.45
C GLU A 62 2.44 -7.19 18.79
N ILE A 63 1.98 -6.31 17.88
CA ILE A 63 1.91 -4.87 18.13
C ILE A 63 0.99 -4.58 19.32
N ARG A 64 -0.18 -5.24 19.39
CA ARG A 64 -1.10 -5.12 20.54
C ARG A 64 -0.46 -5.57 21.85
N LYS A 65 0.27 -6.69 21.86
CA LYS A 65 1.03 -7.14 23.05
C LYS A 65 2.05 -6.10 23.48
N LYS A 66 2.83 -5.53 22.54
CA LYS A 66 3.82 -4.48 22.84
C LYS A 66 3.16 -3.23 23.42
N LEU A 67 2.00 -2.82 22.88
CA LEU A 67 1.20 -1.71 23.42
C LEU A 67 0.77 -1.96 24.87
N ASP A 68 0.29 -3.16 25.18
CA ASP A 68 -0.14 -3.50 26.54
C ASP A 68 1.05 -3.53 27.51
N THR A 69 2.20 -4.05 27.09
CA THR A 69 3.45 -3.99 27.87
C THR A 69 3.87 -2.55 28.15
N LEU A 70 3.90 -1.68 27.13
CA LEU A 70 4.27 -0.26 27.31
C LEU A 70 3.30 0.47 28.25
N ARG A 71 1.99 0.20 28.12
CA ARG A 71 0.98 0.75 29.06
C ARG A 71 1.23 0.29 30.49
N GLY A 72 1.64 -0.97 30.69
CA GLY A 72 2.04 -1.49 31.99
C GLY A 72 3.26 -0.76 32.56
N LEU A 73 4.34 -0.65 31.78
CA LEU A 73 5.57 0.02 32.17
C LEU A 73 5.35 1.51 32.50
N ILE A 74 4.48 2.21 31.77
CA ILE A 74 4.11 3.60 32.07
C ILE A 74 3.37 3.69 33.40
N LYS A 75 2.47 2.74 33.71
CA LYS A 75 1.78 2.70 35.01
C LYS A 75 2.76 2.49 36.16
N GLU A 76 3.70 1.56 36.01
CA GLU A 76 4.77 1.32 36.99
C GLU A 76 5.64 2.57 37.18
N THR A 77 6.12 3.16 36.08
CA THR A 77 6.94 4.38 36.12
C THR A 77 6.19 5.56 36.75
N ASN A 78 4.88 5.67 36.53
CA ASN A 78 4.06 6.68 37.19
C ASN A 78 3.92 6.43 38.70
N ALA A 79 3.88 5.17 39.14
CA ALA A 79 3.90 4.85 40.57
C ALA A 79 5.25 5.24 41.21
N ASP A 80 6.36 4.99 40.52
CA ASP A 80 7.69 5.41 40.97
C ASP A 80 7.84 6.94 41.05
N LEU A 81 7.24 7.68 40.10
CA LEU A 81 7.20 9.15 40.13
C LEU A 81 6.40 9.74 41.29
N GLN A 82 5.41 8.99 41.81
CA GLN A 82 4.66 9.41 42.99
C GLN A 82 5.49 9.29 44.28
N LEU A 83 6.62 8.58 44.25
CA LEU A 83 7.56 8.52 45.36
C LEU A 83 8.39 9.80 45.39
N ARG A 84 8.48 10.45 46.56
CA ARG A 84 9.21 11.71 46.78
C ARG A 84 10.73 11.65 46.48
N THR A 85 11.24 10.48 46.13
CA THR A 85 12.64 10.20 45.77
C THR A 85 12.87 10.11 44.26
N ALA A 86 11.85 10.33 43.44
CA ALA A 86 11.98 10.20 41.99
C ALA A 86 12.97 11.21 41.40
N GLY A 87 14.05 10.70 40.81
CA GLY A 87 15.06 11.48 40.10
C GLY A 87 14.66 11.81 38.66
N SER A 88 15.42 12.70 38.01
CA SER A 88 15.25 13.10 36.61
C SER A 88 15.17 11.91 35.64
N ASP A 89 15.88 10.83 35.94
CA ASP A 89 15.97 9.65 35.09
C ASP A 89 14.63 8.92 34.93
N ILE A 90 13.78 8.95 35.97
CA ILE A 90 12.44 8.34 35.93
C ILE A 90 11.52 9.14 35.00
N PHE A 91 11.65 10.47 34.99
CA PHE A 91 10.91 11.33 34.07
C PHE A 91 11.31 11.10 32.61
N GLU A 92 12.61 11.00 32.32
CA GLU A 92 13.08 10.70 30.97
C GLU A 92 12.66 9.30 30.51
N ARG A 93 12.75 8.30 31.40
CA ARG A 93 12.24 6.95 31.11
C ARG A 93 10.75 6.97 30.75
N LYS A 94 9.92 7.69 31.52
CA LYS A 94 8.50 7.85 31.21
C LYS A 94 8.29 8.48 29.84
N ARG A 95 9.00 9.58 29.54
CA ARG A 95 8.90 10.28 28.26
C ARG A 95 9.23 9.37 27.07
N VAL A 96 10.29 8.57 27.18
CA VAL A 96 10.67 7.59 26.16
C VAL A 96 9.56 6.55 25.96
N LEU A 97 9.02 5.98 27.04
CA LEU A 97 7.94 5.00 26.96
C LEU A 97 6.66 5.58 26.33
N GLU A 98 6.31 6.83 26.66
CA GLU A 98 5.15 7.51 26.08
C GLU A 98 5.35 7.80 24.58
N ASN A 99 6.56 8.18 24.16
CA ASN A 99 6.87 8.36 22.75
C ASN A 99 6.76 7.03 22.00
N GLN A 100 7.35 5.95 22.53
CA GLN A 100 7.21 4.61 21.97
C GLN A 100 5.75 4.17 21.87
N LEU A 101 4.93 4.46 22.90
CA LEU A 101 3.50 4.14 22.89
C LEU A 101 2.78 4.88 21.75
N ARG A 102 3.06 6.18 21.56
CA ARG A 102 2.50 6.97 20.45
C ARG A 102 2.93 6.41 19.10
N ASP A 103 4.19 6.03 18.94
CA ASP A 103 4.72 5.46 17.70
C ASP A 103 4.02 4.14 17.35
N TYR A 104 3.85 3.23 18.32
CA TYR A 104 3.14 1.97 18.09
C TYR A 104 1.63 2.16 17.81
N ILE A 105 0.99 3.16 18.42
CA ILE A 105 -0.41 3.50 18.11
C ILE A 105 -0.52 4.01 16.67
N ALA A 106 0.39 4.90 16.26
CA ALA A 106 0.44 5.41 14.91
C ALA A 106 0.67 4.29 13.91
N LEU A 107 1.64 3.40 14.17
CA LEU A 107 1.92 2.24 13.33
C LEU A 107 0.67 1.36 13.16
N LEU A 108 -0.02 1.02 14.26
CA LEU A 108 -1.24 0.21 14.19
C LEU A 108 -2.32 0.89 13.31
N SER A 109 -2.53 2.19 13.49
CA SER A 109 -3.53 2.94 12.70
C SER A 109 -3.19 3.01 11.21
N LEU A 110 -1.91 3.18 10.85
CA LEU A 110 -1.46 3.19 9.47
C LEU A 110 -1.57 1.80 8.83
N THR A 111 -1.28 0.74 9.59
CA THR A 111 -1.47 -0.64 9.15
C THR A 111 -2.93 -0.94 8.86
N ASP A 112 -3.85 -0.54 9.76
CA ASP A 112 -5.29 -0.71 9.55
C ASP A 112 -5.78 0.06 8.32
N GLN A 113 -5.31 1.29 8.12
CA GLN A 113 -5.63 2.10 6.93
C GLN A 113 -5.12 1.47 5.64
N ALA A 114 -3.87 0.98 5.62
CA ALA A 114 -3.30 0.32 4.45
C ALA A 114 -4.10 -0.95 4.08
N LEU A 115 -4.57 -1.71 5.06
CA LEU A 115 -5.42 -2.87 4.81
C LEU A 115 -6.77 -2.48 4.22
N ALA A 116 -7.41 -1.43 4.75
CA ALA A 116 -8.68 -0.93 4.22
C ALA A 116 -8.55 -0.47 2.75
N GLU A 117 -7.46 0.23 2.41
CA GLU A 117 -7.19 0.64 1.03
C GLU A 117 -6.87 -0.57 0.12
N ALA A 118 -6.15 -1.57 0.63
CA ALA A 118 -5.89 -2.79 -0.12
C ALA A 118 -7.19 -3.58 -0.44
N GLU A 119 -8.14 -3.64 0.49
CA GLU A 119 -9.45 -4.26 0.30
C GLU A 119 -10.30 -3.47 -0.70
N ARG A 120 -10.33 -2.15 -0.56
CA ARG A 120 -11.01 -1.26 -1.52
C ARG A 120 -10.48 -1.47 -2.94
N LEU A 121 -9.16 -1.46 -3.13
CA LEU A 121 -8.55 -1.70 -4.44
C LEU A 121 -8.85 -3.09 -4.98
N ALA A 122 -8.97 -4.11 -4.11
CA ALA A 122 -9.38 -5.45 -4.53
C ALA A 122 -10.79 -5.44 -5.15
N HIS A 123 -11.74 -4.75 -4.52
CA HIS A 123 -13.10 -4.61 -5.05
C HIS A 123 -13.14 -3.82 -6.36
N GLU A 124 -12.36 -2.73 -6.47
CA GLU A 124 -12.26 -1.94 -7.70
C GLU A 124 -11.70 -2.77 -8.87
N VAL A 125 -10.65 -3.57 -8.62
CA VAL A 125 -10.06 -4.49 -9.61
C VAL A 125 -11.07 -5.55 -10.05
N GLU A 126 -11.81 -6.16 -9.12
CA GLU A 126 -12.84 -7.14 -9.44
C GLU A 126 -13.97 -6.53 -10.28
N ALA A 127 -14.41 -5.32 -9.96
CA ALA A 127 -15.42 -4.59 -10.72
C ALA A 127 -14.95 -4.32 -12.16
N LEU A 128 -13.71 -3.86 -12.33
CA LEU A 128 -13.12 -3.62 -13.65
C LEU A 128 -13.00 -4.92 -14.47
N ARG A 129 -12.59 -6.02 -13.84
CA ARG A 129 -12.50 -7.35 -14.48
C ARG A 129 -13.87 -7.86 -14.93
N ARG A 130 -14.91 -7.71 -14.10
CA ARG A 130 -16.29 -8.14 -14.45
C ARG A 130 -16.90 -7.33 -15.59
N ALA A 131 -16.53 -6.05 -15.71
CA ALA A 131 -17.06 -5.18 -16.74
C ALA A 131 -16.35 -5.37 -18.11
N ALA A 132 -15.31 -6.21 -18.21
CA ALA A 132 -14.46 -6.32 -19.40
C ALA A 132 -15.19 -6.95 -20.59
N GLY A 133 -15.01 -6.36 -21.78
CA GLY A 133 -15.53 -6.87 -23.05
C GLY A 133 -14.38 -7.39 -23.93
N ALA A 134 -14.63 -7.55 -25.23
CA ALA A 134 -13.57 -7.79 -26.22
C ALA A 134 -13.42 -6.55 -27.11
N GLY A 135 -12.41 -5.71 -26.86
CA GLY A 135 -12.12 -4.52 -27.65
C GLY A 135 -10.89 -3.71 -27.18
N PRO A 136 -10.49 -2.66 -27.91
CA PRO A 136 -9.30 -1.86 -27.61
C PRO A 136 -9.38 -1.08 -26.28
N ARG A 137 -10.59 -0.83 -25.76
CA ARG A 137 -10.80 -0.28 -24.41
C ARG A 137 -10.33 -1.24 -23.31
N ASP A 138 -10.25 -2.54 -23.60
CA ASP A 138 -9.79 -3.54 -22.64
C ASP A 138 -8.28 -3.49 -22.42
N ALA A 139 -7.49 -3.04 -23.41
CA ALA A 139 -6.04 -2.86 -23.23
C ALA A 139 -5.71 -1.78 -22.19
N GLN A 140 -6.36 -0.61 -22.27
CA GLN A 140 -6.22 0.46 -21.28
C GLN A 140 -6.75 0.04 -19.90
N ARG A 141 -7.87 -0.68 -19.87
CA ARG A 141 -8.43 -1.22 -18.63
C ARG A 141 -7.50 -2.24 -17.99
N LEU A 142 -6.86 -3.12 -18.77
CA LEU A 142 -5.88 -4.09 -18.27
C LEU A 142 -4.66 -3.38 -17.67
N GLN A 143 -4.18 -2.29 -18.29
CA GLN A 143 -3.12 -1.47 -17.72
C GLN A 143 -3.53 -0.86 -16.37
N LEU A 144 -4.76 -0.33 -16.28
CA LEU A 144 -5.29 0.19 -15.02
C LEU A 144 -5.42 -0.90 -13.94
N VAL A 145 -5.94 -2.06 -14.30
CA VAL A 145 -6.05 -3.21 -13.39
C VAL A 145 -4.68 -3.62 -12.85
N ASN A 146 -3.67 -3.74 -13.72
CA ASN A 146 -2.31 -4.06 -13.32
C ASN A 146 -1.72 -3.01 -12.37
N PHE A 147 -1.97 -1.72 -12.63
CA PHE A 147 -1.53 -0.63 -11.77
C PHE A 147 -2.19 -0.69 -10.37
N LEU A 148 -3.51 -0.87 -10.32
CA LEU A 148 -4.25 -0.96 -9.05
C LEU A 148 -3.85 -2.21 -8.26
N GLU A 149 -3.57 -3.33 -8.94
CA GLU A 149 -3.03 -4.52 -8.31
C GLU A 149 -1.62 -4.31 -7.75
N ALA A 150 -0.76 -3.59 -8.46
CA ALA A 150 0.56 -3.22 -7.95
C ALA A 150 0.45 -2.36 -6.69
N ARG A 151 -0.43 -1.34 -6.69
CA ARG A 151 -0.69 -0.50 -5.51
C ARG A 151 -1.28 -1.28 -4.34
N ARG A 152 -2.22 -2.19 -4.60
CA ARG A 152 -2.75 -3.09 -3.58
C ARG A 152 -1.64 -3.93 -2.94
N ARG A 153 -0.71 -4.46 -3.74
CA ARG A 153 0.44 -5.24 -3.22
C ARG A 153 1.34 -4.39 -2.34
N GLU A 154 1.59 -3.13 -2.68
CA GLU A 154 2.37 -2.22 -1.84
C GLU A 154 1.74 -2.00 -0.47
N TYR A 155 0.42 -1.73 -0.42
CA TYR A 155 -0.29 -1.59 0.86
C TYR A 155 -0.27 -2.88 1.68
N MET A 156 -0.44 -4.02 1.01
CA MET A 156 -0.34 -5.33 1.66
C MET A 156 1.07 -5.59 2.20
N LEU A 157 2.12 -5.22 1.48
CA LEU A 157 3.50 -5.36 1.93
C LEU A 157 3.78 -4.48 3.14
N PHE A 158 3.32 -3.22 3.12
CA PHE A 158 3.41 -2.32 4.26
C PHE A 158 2.74 -2.91 5.51
N ALA A 159 1.54 -3.48 5.36
CA ALA A 159 0.80 -4.08 6.46
C ALA A 159 1.39 -5.42 6.97
N THR A 160 2.36 -5.99 6.25
CA THR A 160 3.04 -7.26 6.60
C THR A 160 4.47 -7.08 7.08
N ARG A 161 4.95 -5.86 7.28
CA ARG A 161 6.31 -5.55 7.78
C ARG A 161 6.28 -5.15 9.24
#